data_AF-A0A4R1W290-F1
#
_entry.id   AF-A0A4R1W290-F1
#
_cell.length_a   1.000
_cell.length_b   1.000
_cell.length_c   1.000
_cell.angle_alpha   90.00
_cell.angle_beta   90.00
_cell.angle_gamma   90.00
#
_symmetry.space_group_name_H-M   'P 1'
#
loop_
_entity.id
_entity.type
_entity.pdbx_description
1 polymer ?
#
loop_
_entity_poly.entity_id
_entity_poly.type
_entity_poly.pdbx_seq_one_letter_code
_entity_poly.pdbx_strand_id
1 'polypeptide(L)'
;MRREQLDEIRLGFSSTDADVLFARLGTLLPEKNSWSASLRIWGDEKTDDIQVFFDGQVIEDIQFRLNVADLSLHLVGGICGLARHFDCILATRDGAILLPNREAVVRTIMQSRAMKFVREPQRFLEEAIRLDRDGA
;
A
#
# COMPACT_ATOMS: atom_id res chain seq x y z
N MET A 1 -8.51 11.10 8.71
CA MET A 1 -8.81 11.67 7.38
C MET A 1 -9.76 10.72 6.67
N ARG A 2 -10.74 11.20 5.89
CA ARG A 2 -11.68 10.32 5.15
C ARG A 2 -11.05 9.88 3.83
N ARG A 3 -11.48 8.72 3.29
CA ARG A 3 -10.98 8.15 2.04
C ARG A 3 -11.04 9.13 0.86
N GLU A 4 -12.15 9.82 0.71
CA GLU A 4 -12.36 10.85 -0.33
C GLU A 4 -11.26 11.92 -0.33
N GLN A 5 -10.72 12.25 0.84
CA GLN A 5 -9.68 13.27 0.98
C GLN A 5 -8.28 12.74 0.61
N LEU A 6 -8.06 11.43 0.65
CA LEU A 6 -6.82 10.82 0.15
C LEU A 6 -6.83 10.81 -1.38
N ASP A 7 -7.98 10.46 -1.98
CA ASP A 7 -8.14 10.36 -3.43
C ASP A 7 -8.02 11.74 -4.13
N GLU A 8 -8.21 12.85 -3.42
CA GLU A 8 -8.03 14.22 -3.93
C GLU A 8 -6.55 14.67 -4.01
N ILE A 9 -5.62 13.92 -3.41
CA ILE A 9 -4.20 14.30 -3.35
C ILE A 9 -3.56 14.03 -4.71
N ARG A 10 -3.12 15.08 -5.41
CA ARG A 10 -2.32 14.95 -6.63
C ARG A 10 -0.86 14.70 -6.28
N LEU A 11 -0.35 13.53 -6.68
CA LEU A 11 1.04 13.17 -6.51
C LEU A 11 1.89 13.96 -7.53
N GLY A 12 2.52 15.04 -7.10
CA GLY A 12 3.26 16.00 -7.92
C GLY A 12 4.59 15.49 -8.51
N PHE A 13 4.66 14.24 -8.96
CA PHE A 13 5.85 13.66 -9.58
C PHE A 13 6.13 14.30 -10.94
N SER A 14 7.34 14.78 -11.15
CA SER A 14 7.82 15.17 -12.48
C SER A 14 8.11 13.92 -13.33
N SER A 15 8.33 14.09 -14.64
CA SER A 15 8.73 12.98 -15.52
C SER A 15 10.07 12.36 -15.09
N THR A 16 11.02 13.18 -14.63
CA THR A 16 12.31 12.69 -14.13
C THR A 16 12.15 11.92 -12.81
N ASP A 17 11.25 12.38 -11.93
CA ASP A 17 10.95 11.66 -10.68
C ASP A 17 10.28 10.31 -10.95
N ALA A 18 9.44 10.23 -11.99
CA ALA A 18 8.79 8.99 -12.41
C ALA A 18 9.80 7.92 -12.85
N ASP A 19 10.80 8.27 -13.67
CA ASP A 19 11.84 7.33 -14.08
C ASP A 19 12.65 6.80 -12.89
N VAL A 20 13.03 7.69 -11.96
CA VAL A 20 13.74 7.32 -10.72
C VAL A 20 12.85 6.44 -9.84
N LEU A 21 11.56 6.76 -9.72
CA LEU A 21 10.58 5.98 -8.99
C LEU A 21 10.52 4.55 -9.56
N PHE A 22 10.32 4.39 -10.86
CA PHE A 22 10.18 3.07 -11.49
C PHE A 22 11.45 2.22 -11.34
N ALA A 23 12.63 2.83 -11.53
CA ALA A 23 13.89 2.15 -11.30
C ALA A 23 14.00 1.63 -9.87
N ARG A 24 13.59 2.43 -8.87
CA ARG A 24 13.59 2.02 -7.47
C ARG A 24 12.54 0.95 -7.17
N LEU A 25 11.33 1.07 -7.71
CA LEU A 25 10.29 0.03 -7.58
C LEU A 25 10.77 -1.31 -8.12
N GLY A 26 11.48 -1.31 -9.24
CA GLY A 26 12.10 -2.51 -9.83
C GLY A 26 13.15 -3.19 -8.95
N THR A 27 13.71 -2.47 -7.96
CA THR A 27 14.60 -3.07 -6.95
C THR A 27 13.85 -3.68 -5.76
N LEU A 28 12.59 -3.29 -5.56
CA LEU A 28 11.74 -3.80 -4.48
C LEU A 28 11.04 -5.10 -4.91
N LEU A 29 10.41 -5.09 -6.08
CA LEU A 29 9.70 -6.21 -6.67
C LEU A 29 9.88 -6.20 -8.20
N PRO A 30 9.83 -7.36 -8.87
CA PRO A 30 9.92 -7.42 -10.33
C PRO A 30 8.66 -6.85 -10.98
N GLU A 31 8.82 -6.08 -12.07
CA GLU A 31 7.69 -5.59 -12.86
C GLU A 31 6.98 -6.74 -13.58
N LYS A 32 5.66 -6.66 -13.71
CA LYS A 32 4.84 -7.61 -14.46
C LYS A 32 4.00 -6.87 -15.50
N ASN A 33 3.56 -7.62 -16.52
CA ASN A 33 2.62 -7.10 -17.51
C ASN A 33 1.32 -6.67 -16.82
N SER A 34 0.97 -5.40 -17.00
CA SER A 34 -0.30 -4.86 -16.54
C SER A 34 -1.44 -5.22 -17.50
N TRP A 35 -2.64 -5.32 -16.96
CA TRP A 35 -3.89 -5.51 -17.71
C TRP A 35 -4.53 -4.19 -18.16
N SER A 36 -3.99 -3.03 -17.75
CA SER A 36 -4.45 -1.70 -18.18
C SER A 36 -3.28 -0.81 -18.58
N ALA A 37 -3.48 0.03 -19.60
CA ALA A 37 -2.52 1.06 -19.99
C ALA A 37 -2.37 2.17 -18.93
N SER A 38 -3.35 2.33 -18.03
CA SER A 38 -3.34 3.30 -16.93
C SER A 38 -2.79 2.71 -15.61
N LEU A 39 -2.13 1.56 -15.66
CA LEU A 39 -1.65 0.84 -14.48
C LEU A 39 -0.31 0.20 -14.78
N ARG A 40 0.62 0.26 -13.83
CA ARG A 40 1.83 -0.56 -13.79
C ARG A 40 1.91 -1.32 -12.48
N ILE A 41 2.38 -2.57 -12.54
CA ILE A 41 2.37 -3.49 -11.41
C ILE A 41 3.76 -4.10 -11.23
N TRP A 42 4.26 -4.08 -10.00
CA TRP A 42 5.44 -4.84 -9.57
C TRP A 42 5.01 -5.84 -8.50
N GLY A 43 5.53 -7.07 -8.55
CA GLY A 43 5.15 -8.12 -7.59
C GLY A 43 3.93 -8.93 -8.02
N ASP A 44 3.22 -9.55 -7.10
CA ASP A 44 2.08 -10.45 -7.37
C ASP A 44 0.79 -9.95 -6.72
N GLU A 45 -0.26 -9.77 -7.53
CA GLU A 45 -1.54 -9.29 -7.04
C GLU A 45 -2.24 -10.25 -6.06
N LYS A 46 -1.69 -11.44 -5.82
CA LYS A 46 -2.17 -12.37 -4.79
C LYS A 46 -1.35 -12.31 -3.49
N THR A 47 -0.19 -11.67 -3.50
CA THR A 47 0.70 -11.56 -2.32
C THR A 47 1.13 -10.11 -2.09
N ASP A 48 2.41 -9.81 -2.32
CA ASP A 48 2.98 -8.46 -2.23
C ASP A 48 3.01 -7.85 -3.63
N ASP A 49 2.45 -6.66 -3.77
CA ASP A 49 2.55 -5.89 -5.00
C ASP A 49 2.56 -4.38 -4.77
N ILE A 50 3.07 -3.70 -5.79
CA ILE A 50 3.12 -2.25 -5.91
C ILE A 50 2.37 -1.90 -7.18
N GLN A 51 1.40 -1.00 -7.06
CA GLN A 51 0.57 -0.55 -8.17
C GLN A 51 0.75 0.95 -8.33
N VAL A 52 1.07 1.38 -9.55
CA VAL A 52 1.13 2.79 -9.91
C VAL A 52 0.03 3.08 -10.93
N PHE A 53 -0.89 3.95 -10.55
CA PHE A 53 -2.02 4.37 -11.37
C PHE A 53 -1.71 5.68 -12.09
N PHE A 54 -2.21 5.80 -13.31
CA PHE A 54 -1.97 6.94 -14.17
C PHE A 54 -3.27 7.58 -14.66
N ASP A 55 -3.31 8.92 -14.61
CA ASP A 55 -4.22 9.73 -15.43
C ASP A 55 -3.44 10.29 -16.61
N GLY A 56 -3.56 9.63 -17.76
CA GLY A 56 -2.79 9.94 -18.97
C GLY A 56 -1.29 9.66 -18.79
N GLN A 57 -0.51 10.70 -18.49
CA GLN A 57 0.94 10.61 -18.25
C GLN A 57 1.32 11.01 -16.81
N VAL A 58 0.34 11.36 -15.99
CA VAL A 58 0.54 11.80 -14.61
C VAL A 58 0.32 10.62 -13.68
N ILE A 59 1.21 10.44 -12.70
CA ILE A 59 1.01 9.46 -11.63
C ILE A 59 -0.09 10.00 -10.71
N GLU A 60 -1.18 9.26 -10.60
CA GLU A 60 -2.33 9.62 -9.78
C GLU A 60 -2.23 8.99 -8.38
N ASP A 61 -1.88 7.70 -8.31
CA ASP A 61 -1.78 6.95 -7.06
C ASP A 61 -0.62 5.95 -7.09
N ILE A 62 -0.06 5.67 -5.91
CA ILE A 62 0.94 4.62 -5.67
C ILE A 62 0.47 3.79 -4.48
N GLN A 63 0.05 2.57 -4.75
CA GLN A 63 -0.44 1.65 -3.74
C GLN A 63 0.56 0.53 -3.46
N PHE A 64 0.81 0.26 -2.19
CA PHE A 64 1.55 -0.90 -1.71
C PHE A 64 0.58 -1.85 -1.02
N ARG A 65 0.52 -3.10 -1.45
CA ARG A 65 -0.15 -4.17 -0.71
C ARG A 65 0.89 -5.16 -0.23
N LEU A 66 0.76 -5.52 1.04
CA LEU A 66 1.67 -6.43 1.73
C LEU A 66 0.92 -7.68 2.15
N ASN A 67 1.52 -8.85 1.88
CA ASN A 67 1.03 -10.12 2.38
C ASN A 67 1.35 -10.23 3.87
N VAL A 68 0.38 -9.88 4.72
CA VAL A 68 0.57 -9.90 6.17
C VAL A 68 0.66 -11.30 6.77
N ALA A 69 0.35 -12.35 6.00
CA ALA A 69 0.58 -13.75 6.41
C ALA A 69 2.04 -14.18 6.26
N ASP A 70 2.80 -13.51 5.40
CA ASP A 70 4.24 -13.72 5.20
C ASP A 70 4.94 -12.36 5.03
N LEU A 71 4.93 -11.58 6.12
CA LEU A 71 5.34 -10.18 6.06
C LEU A 71 6.83 -10.02 5.77
N SER A 72 7.17 -9.53 4.59
CA SER A 72 8.55 -9.16 4.23
C SER A 72 8.99 -7.86 4.89
N LEU A 73 9.79 -7.96 5.95
CA LEU A 73 10.35 -6.77 6.62
C LEU A 73 11.37 -6.02 5.74
N HIS A 74 11.97 -6.70 4.76
CA HIS A 74 12.83 -6.08 3.77
C HIS A 74 12.02 -5.15 2.87
N LEU A 75 10.87 -5.62 2.36
CA LEU A 75 9.97 -4.83 1.54
C LEU A 75 9.44 -3.60 2.30
N VAL A 76 9.03 -3.77 3.57
CA VAL A 76 8.63 -2.64 4.44
C VAL A 76 9.76 -1.61 4.56
N GLY A 77 11.00 -2.06 4.75
CA GLY A 77 12.18 -1.18 4.79
C GLY A 77 12.40 -0.44 3.48
N GLY A 78 12.24 -1.12 2.35
CA GLY A 78 12.34 -0.56 1.01
C GLY A 78 11.27 0.51 0.73
N ILE A 79 10.02 0.25 1.09
CA ILE A 79 8.91 1.22 0.99
C ILE A 79 9.21 2.47 1.84
N CYS A 80 9.67 2.30 3.08
CA CYS A 80 10.06 3.43 3.93
C CYS A 80 11.25 4.20 3.35
N GLY A 81 12.20 3.51 2.71
CA GLY A 81 13.32 4.14 2.01
C GLY A 81 12.86 4.97 0.81
N LEU A 82 11.96 4.42 0.01
CA LEU A 82 11.37 5.09 -1.15
C LEU A 82 10.58 6.34 -0.74
N ALA A 83 9.69 6.20 0.25
CA ALA A 83 8.89 7.31 0.73
C ALA A 83 9.77 8.46 1.26
N ARG A 84 10.82 8.16 2.05
CA ARG A 84 11.78 9.19 2.48
C ARG A 84 12.55 9.83 1.34
N HIS A 85 12.85 9.09 0.27
CA HIS A 85 13.59 9.63 -0.87
C HIS A 85 12.81 10.73 -1.61
N PHE A 86 11.48 10.59 -1.67
CA PHE A 86 10.58 11.54 -2.32
C PHE A 86 9.85 12.45 -1.31
N ASP A 87 10.35 12.56 -0.07
CA ASP A 87 9.73 13.34 1.01
C ASP A 87 8.23 13.05 1.22
N CYS A 88 7.84 11.79 1.00
CA CYS A 88 6.47 11.31 1.11
C CYS A 88 6.17 10.76 2.52
N ILE A 89 4.90 10.86 2.90
CA ILE A 89 4.30 10.13 4.02
C ILE A 89 3.52 8.92 3.52
N LEU A 90 3.26 7.94 4.39
CA LEU A 90 2.44 6.78 4.05
C LEU A 90 1.04 6.96 4.62
N ALA A 91 0.03 6.55 3.87
CA ALA A 91 -1.34 6.49 4.34
C ALA A 91 -1.84 5.04 4.28
N THR A 92 -2.55 4.60 5.31
CA THR A 92 -3.28 3.33 5.27
C THR A 92 -4.65 3.55 4.63
N ARG A 93 -5.26 2.48 4.10
CA ARG A 93 -6.59 2.54 3.48
C ARG A 93 -7.70 2.97 4.44
N ASP A 94 -7.52 2.79 5.76
CA ASP A 94 -8.41 3.28 6.82
C ASP A 94 -8.08 4.72 7.29
N GLY A 95 -7.15 5.41 6.62
CA GLY A 95 -6.90 6.84 6.80
C GLY A 95 -5.91 7.20 7.90
N ALA A 96 -5.16 6.23 8.43
CA ALA A 96 -4.04 6.50 9.33
C ALA A 96 -2.84 7.02 8.51
N ILE A 97 -2.21 8.08 9.02
CA ILE A 97 -1.03 8.67 8.42
C ILE A 97 0.20 8.21 9.21
N LEU A 98 1.19 7.70 8.50
CA LEU A 98 2.40 7.13 9.06
C LEU A 98 3.61 7.86 8.50
N LEU A 99 4.53 8.24 9.40
CA LEU A 99 5.87 8.57 8.97
C LEU A 99 6.53 7.30 8.38
N PRO A 100 7.38 7.44 7.35
CA PRO A 100 8.07 6.32 6.69
C PRO A 100 9.19 5.74 7.59
N ASN A 101 8.76 5.15 8.70
CA ASN A 101 9.55 4.50 9.73
C ASN A 101 9.10 3.03 9.82
N ARG A 102 10.07 2.11 9.73
CA ARG A 102 9.80 0.66 9.71
C ARG A 102 9.03 0.18 10.94
N GLU A 103 9.37 0.66 12.13
CA GLU A 103 8.69 0.25 13.36
C GLU A 103 7.23 0.74 13.38
N ALA A 104 7.00 2.01 13.02
CA ALA A 104 5.65 2.58 12.95
C ALA A 104 4.77 1.83 11.93
N VAL A 105 5.32 1.52 10.75
CA VAL A 105 4.62 0.75 9.71
C VAL A 105 4.32 -0.68 10.19
N VAL A 106 5.31 -1.39 10.72
CA VAL A 106 5.11 -2.76 11.23
C VAL A 106 4.08 -2.76 12.35
N ARG A 107 4.16 -1.85 13.32
CA ARG A 107 3.18 -1.77 14.42
C ARG A 107 1.76 -1.58 13.88
N THR A 108 1.59 -0.72 12.88
CA THR A 108 0.30 -0.47 12.24
C THR A 108 -0.21 -1.71 11.52
N ILE A 109 0.66 -2.42 10.78
CA ILE A 109 0.34 -3.72 10.15
C ILE A 109 -0.11 -4.73 11.21
N MET A 110 0.62 -4.84 12.33
CA MET A 110 0.30 -5.78 13.41
C MET A 110 -1.08 -5.52 14.05
N GLN A 111 -1.58 -4.29 13.96
CA GLN A 111 -2.88 -3.87 14.50
C GLN A 111 -4.00 -3.89 13.45
N SER A 112 -3.66 -4.11 12.18
CA SER A 112 -4.58 -4.06 11.05
C SER A 112 -5.64 -5.17 11.10
N ARG A 113 -6.77 -4.93 10.43
CA ARG A 113 -7.80 -5.95 10.23
C ARG A 113 -7.28 -7.19 9.52
N ALA A 114 -6.38 -7.01 8.54
CA ALA A 114 -5.78 -8.12 7.80
C ALA A 114 -4.95 -9.03 8.74
N MET A 115 -4.14 -8.46 9.63
CA MET A 115 -3.39 -9.24 10.62
C MET A 115 -4.31 -9.96 11.61
N LYS A 116 -5.40 -9.30 12.07
CA LYS A 116 -6.39 -9.95 12.94
C LYS A 116 -7.03 -11.16 12.26
N PHE A 117 -7.41 -11.03 11.00
CA PHE A 117 -7.95 -12.11 10.19
C PHE A 117 -6.95 -13.27 10.04
N VAL A 118 -5.68 -12.97 9.73
CA VAL A 118 -4.64 -14.01 9.59
C VAL A 118 -4.38 -14.75 10.90
N ARG A 119 -4.38 -14.05 12.04
CA ARG A 119 -4.10 -14.65 13.35
C ARG A 119 -5.24 -15.54 13.86
N GLU A 120 -6.48 -15.05 13.77
CA GLU A 120 -7.66 -15.73 14.32
C GLU A 120 -8.85 -15.57 13.35
N PRO A 121 -8.86 -16.29 12.21
CA PRO A 121 -9.85 -16.09 11.15
C PRO A 121 -11.26 -16.37 11.63
N GLN A 122 -11.45 -17.44 12.42
CA GLN A 122 -12.77 -17.80 12.96
C GLN A 122 -13.35 -16.67 13.83
N ARG A 123 -12.58 -16.20 14.81
CA ARG A 123 -13.00 -15.12 15.70
C ARG A 123 -13.29 -13.82 14.93
N PHE A 124 -12.43 -13.48 13.97
CA PHE A 124 -12.62 -12.30 13.14
C PHE A 124 -13.95 -12.35 12.37
N LEU A 125 -14.29 -13.52 11.80
CA LEU A 125 -15.54 -13.72 11.08
C LEU A 125 -16.75 -13.68 12.02
N GLU A 126 -16.68 -14.30 13.19
CA GLU A 126 -17.74 -14.26 14.20
C GLU A 126 -18.02 -12.81 14.66
N GLU A 127 -16.98 -12.02 14.90
CA GLU A 127 -17.11 -10.60 15.24
C GLU A 127 -17.72 -9.78 14.09
N ALA A 128 -17.32 -10.05 12.84
CA ALA A 128 -17.86 -9.37 11.66
C ALA A 128 -19.36 -9.70 11.44
N ILE A 129 -19.76 -10.97 11.59
CA ILE A 129 -21.16 -11.40 11.48
C ILE A 129 -22.03 -10.75 12.56
N ARG A 130 -21.50 -10.63 13.79
CA ARG A 130 -22.22 -9.94 14.87
C ARG A 130 -22.44 -8.46 14.54
N LEU A 131 -21.39 -7.75 14.11
CA LEU A 131 -21.47 -6.33 13.76
C LEU A 131 -22.45 -6.06 12.60
N ASP A 132 -22.51 -6.96 11.61
CA ASP A 132 -23.46 -6.86 10.49
C ASP A 132 -24.92 -6.97 10.95
N ARG A 133 -25.19 -7.88 11.90
CA ARG A 133 -26.54 -8.05 12.48
C ARG A 133 -26.97 -6.89 13.36
N ASP A 134 -26.02 -6.23 14.02
CA ASP A 134 -26.27 -5.12 14.95
C ASP A 134 -26.42 -3.76 14.23
N GLY A 135 -26.29 -3.72 12.89
CA GLY A 135 -26.56 -2.53 12.08
C GLY A 135 -25.44 -1.48 12.12
N ALA A 136 -24.20 -1.90 11.85
CA ALA A 136 -23.03 -1.02 11.72
C ALA A 136 -23.20 0.07 10.63
#